data_AF-A0A9E3JRQ3-F1
#
_entry.id   AF-A0A9E3JRQ3-F1
#
_cell.length_a   1.000
_cell.length_b   1.000
_cell.length_c   1.000
_cell.angle_alpha   90.00
_cell.angle_beta   90.00
_cell.angle_gamma   90.00
#
_symmetry.space_group_name_H-M   'P 1'
#
loop_
_entity.id
_entity.type
_entity.pdbx_description
1 polymer ?
#
loop_
_entity_poly.entity_id
_entity_poly.type
_entity_poly.pdbx_seq_one_letter_code
_entity_poly.pdbx_strand_id
1 'polypeptide(L)'
;MADFTNGFWDLYIAIITVLSIGGCALLLWSQSKHRVLAGSDGTTGHIWDEDLTELNTPMPRWWMWMFYLTIVFGIGYLTLYPGLGSYAGKLGWKSAGAYTEELKTAEQEYGPL
;
A
#
# COMPACT_ATOMS: atom_id res chain seq x y z
N MET A 1 -8.84 -20.59 3.66
CA MET A 1 -7.81 -20.36 2.63
C MET A 1 -8.54 -19.91 1.38
N ALA A 2 -8.02 -18.94 0.62
CA ALA A 2 -8.63 -18.62 -0.66
C ALA A 2 -8.42 -19.84 -1.55
N ASP A 3 -9.47 -20.62 -1.74
CA ASP A 3 -9.42 -21.85 -2.53
C ASP A 3 -9.52 -21.44 -4.00
N PHE A 4 -8.36 -21.11 -4.59
CA PHE A 4 -8.30 -20.73 -5.99
C PHE A 4 -8.54 -21.96 -6.85
N THR A 5 -9.47 -21.86 -7.79
CA THR A 5 -9.81 -22.94 -8.72
C THR A 5 -8.68 -23.25 -9.73
N ASN A 6 -7.70 -22.35 -9.86
CA ASN A 6 -6.51 -22.48 -10.71
C ASN A 6 -5.37 -21.59 -10.17
N GLY A 7 -4.12 -22.05 -10.26
CA GLY A 7 -2.91 -21.28 -9.90
C GLY A 7 -2.69 -20.00 -10.71
N PHE A 8 -3.44 -19.78 -11.79
CA PHE A 8 -3.50 -18.51 -12.52
C PHE A 8 -3.85 -17.34 -11.59
N TRP A 9 -4.86 -17.48 -10.73
CA TRP A 9 -5.34 -16.38 -9.90
C TRP A 9 -4.34 -15.98 -8.82
N ASP A 10 -3.61 -16.95 -8.29
CA ASP A 10 -2.50 -16.73 -7.35
C ASP A 10 -1.44 -15.80 -7.97
N LEU A 11 -0.94 -16.19 -9.15
CA LEU A 11 0.09 -15.45 -9.85
C LEU A 11 -0.41 -14.08 -10.34
N TYR A 12 -1.65 -14.00 -10.84
CA TYR A 12 -2.29 -12.76 -11.27
C TYR A 12 -2.34 -11.73 -10.14
N ILE A 13 -2.83 -12.12 -8.96
CA ILE A 13 -2.92 -11.23 -7.79
C ILE A 13 -1.51 -10.79 -7.37
N ALA A 14 -0.58 -11.74 -7.22
CA ALA A 14 0.76 -11.44 -6.77
C ALA A 14 1.48 -10.45 -7.71
N ILE A 15 1.40 -10.67 -9.03
CA ILE A 15 2.05 -9.81 -10.03
C ILE A 15 1.45 -8.42 -10.02
N ILE A 16 0.12 -8.29 -10.09
CA ILE A 16 -0.53 -6.97 -10.16
C ILE A 16 -0.27 -6.17 -8.89
N THR A 17 -0.32 -6.79 -7.72
CA THR A 17 -0.01 -6.10 -6.46
C THR A 17 1.43 -5.60 -6.45
N VAL A 18 2.41 -6.45 -6.78
CA VAL A 18 3.83 -6.05 -6.79
C VAL A 18 4.11 -4.96 -7.83
N LEU A 19 3.56 -5.09 -9.03
CA LEU A 19 3.68 -4.08 -10.08
C LEU A 19 3.02 -2.76 -9.68
N SER A 20 1.90 -2.79 -8.99
CA SER A 20 1.21 -1.57 -8.53
C SER A 20 2.03 -0.83 -7.47
N ILE A 21 2.59 -1.57 -6.50
CA ILE A 21 3.47 -0.99 -5.46
C ILE A 21 4.73 -0.39 -6.11
N GLY A 22 5.35 -1.12 -7.04
CA GLY A 22 6.48 -0.62 -7.82
C GLY A 22 6.11 0.61 -8.65
N GLY A 23 4.92 0.60 -9.27
CA GLY A 23 4.34 1.72 -10.01
C GLY A 23 4.20 2.97 -9.15
N CYS A 24 3.70 2.85 -7.92
CA CYS A 24 3.64 3.97 -6.97
C CYS A 24 5.03 4.56 -6.68
N ALA A 25 6.04 3.70 -6.46
CA ALA A 25 7.41 4.15 -6.21
C ALA A 25 8.01 4.86 -7.43
N LEU A 26 7.77 4.32 -8.63
CA LEU A 26 8.22 4.89 -9.90
C LEU A 26 7.53 6.23 -10.19
N LEU A 27 6.22 6.33 -9.97
CA LEU A 27 5.46 7.57 -10.17
C LEU A 27 5.93 8.66 -9.22
N LEU A 28 6.08 8.36 -7.92
CA LEU A 28 6.59 9.34 -6.95
C LEU A 28 7.99 9.81 -7.33
N TRP A 29 8.86 8.89 -7.73
CA TRP A 29 10.21 9.24 -8.20
C TRP A 29 10.18 10.12 -9.45
N SER A 30 9.36 9.76 -10.46
CA SER A 30 9.21 10.52 -11.69
C SER A 30 8.72 11.94 -11.42
N GLN A 31 7.63 12.08 -10.66
CA GLN A 31 7.05 13.37 -10.32
C GLN A 31 7.97 14.21 -9.41
N SER A 32 8.75 13.59 -8.53
CA SER A 32 9.70 14.33 -7.67
C SER A 32 10.85 14.98 -8.45
N LYS A 33 11.15 14.49 -9.66
CA LYS A 33 12.20 15.01 -10.53
C LYS A 33 11.69 16.00 -11.56
N HIS A 34 10.42 15.91 -11.91
CA HIS A 34 9.84 16.80 -12.91
C HIS A 34 9.75 18.23 -12.35
N ARG A 35 10.25 19.19 -13.11
CA ARG A 35 10.18 20.62 -12.78
C ARG A 35 9.48 21.32 -13.93
N VAL A 36 8.26 21.76 -13.69
CA VAL A 36 7.51 22.60 -14.63
C VAL A 36 7.94 24.05 -14.41
N LEU A 37 8.19 24.80 -15.48
CA LEU A 37 8.43 26.23 -15.39
C LEU A 37 7.14 26.91 -14.90
N ALA A 38 7.19 27.55 -13.74
CA ALA A 38 6.06 28.33 -13.24
C ALA A 38 5.95 29.66 -14.01
N GLY A 39 4.72 30.18 -14.13
CA GLY A 39 4.48 31.55 -14.58
C GLY A 39 5.18 32.58 -13.69
N SER A 40 5.24 33.84 -14.11
CA SER A 40 5.88 34.91 -13.33
C SER A 40 5.21 35.14 -11.96
N ASP A 41 3.98 34.68 -11.80
CA ASP A 41 3.16 34.67 -10.59
C ASP A 41 3.26 33.38 -9.77
N GLY A 42 4.04 32.39 -10.22
CA GLY A 42 4.21 31.10 -9.55
C GLY A 42 3.08 30.08 -9.81
N THR A 43 2.14 30.40 -10.70
CA THR A 43 1.00 29.51 -11.04
C THR A 43 1.29 28.69 -12.30
N THR A 44 0.38 27.76 -12.62
CA THR A 44 0.40 26.96 -13.85
C THR A 44 -0.07 27.73 -15.09
N GLY A 45 -0.61 28.95 -14.92
CA GLY A 45 -1.10 29.80 -16.01
C GLY A 45 -2.54 29.52 -16.45
N HIS A 46 -3.22 28.55 -15.84
CA HIS A 46 -4.64 28.29 -16.05
C HIS A 46 -5.49 28.87 -14.93
N ILE A 47 -6.59 29.53 -15.30
CA ILE A 47 -7.61 30.03 -14.38
C ILE A 47 -8.87 29.20 -14.58
N TRP A 48 -9.40 28.68 -13.48
CA TRP A 48 -10.64 27.94 -13.39
C TRP A 48 -11.64 28.80 -12.61
N ASP A 49 -12.91 28.78 -12.98
CA ASP A 49 -13.99 29.44 -12.24
C ASP A 49 -13.65 30.85 -11.73
N GLU A 50 -13.54 31.81 -12.66
CA GLU A 50 -13.20 33.23 -12.46
C GLU A 50 -11.82 33.52 -11.83
N ASP A 51 -11.46 32.91 -10.70
CA ASP A 51 -10.28 33.25 -9.90
C ASP A 51 -9.47 32.05 -9.36
N LEU A 52 -9.91 30.80 -9.52
CA LEU A 52 -9.16 29.63 -9.03
C LEU A 52 -7.93 29.36 -9.90
N THR A 53 -6.77 29.32 -9.26
CA THR A 53 -5.48 29.03 -9.92
C THR A 53 -4.73 27.94 -9.18
N GLU A 54 -3.85 27.24 -9.89
CA GLU A 54 -3.03 26.17 -9.32
C GLU A 54 -1.58 26.65 -9.15
N LEU A 55 -1.06 26.52 -7.93
CA LEU A 55 0.32 26.86 -7.60
C LEU A 55 1.27 25.73 -8.03
N ASN A 56 2.35 26.09 -8.73
CA ASN A 56 3.38 25.15 -9.13
C ASN A 56 4.51 25.10 -8.08
N THR A 57 4.20 24.51 -6.92
CA THR A 57 5.15 24.34 -5.82
C THR A 57 5.70 22.92 -5.77
N PRO A 58 6.97 22.74 -5.35
CA PRO A 58 7.52 21.39 -5.20
C PRO A 58 6.81 20.65 -4.06
N MET A 59 6.66 19.33 -4.22
CA MET A 59 6.10 18.48 -3.16
C MET A 59 6.91 18.59 -1.87
N PRO A 60 6.26 18.71 -0.70
CA PRO A 60 6.95 18.73 0.58
C PRO A 60 7.81 17.48 0.79
N ARG A 61 9.09 17.67 1.16
CA ARG A 61 10.03 16.54 1.32
C ARG A 61 9.59 15.53 2.36
N TRP A 62 9.03 16.01 3.49
CA TRP A 62 8.53 15.14 4.55
C TRP A 62 7.38 14.24 4.05
N TRP A 63 6.50 14.78 3.20
CA TRP A 63 5.38 14.05 2.64
C TRP A 63 5.88 12.94 1.71
N MET A 64 6.85 13.24 0.84
CA MET A 64 7.45 12.23 -0.04
C MET A 64 8.12 11.10 0.76
N TRP A 65 8.87 11.42 1.81
CA TRP A 65 9.47 10.41 2.68
C TRP A 65 8.42 9.56 3.39
N MET A 66 7.34 10.16 3.88
CA MET A 66 6.23 9.43 4.48
C MET A 66 5.60 8.46 3.46
N PHE A 67 5.42 8.89 2.22
CA PHE A 67 4.91 8.02 1.15
C PHE A 67 5.87 6.87 0.82
N TYR A 68 7.19 7.11 0.78
CA TYR A 68 8.16 6.02 0.62
C TYR A 68 8.15 5.04 1.80
N LEU A 69 7.96 5.52 3.03
CA LEU A 69 7.85 4.67 4.20
C LEU A 69 6.62 3.76 4.13
N THR A 70 5.47 4.24 3.64
CA THR A 70 4.29 3.37 3.47
C THR A 70 4.50 2.31 2.40
N ILE A 71 5.25 2.61 1.33
CA ILE A 71 5.66 1.60 0.34
C ILE A 71 6.52 0.52 1.00
N VAL A 72 7.56 0.91 1.73
CA VAL A 72 8.46 -0.03 2.43
C VAL A 72 7.67 -0.87 3.45
N PHE A 73 6.78 -0.23 4.20
CA PHE A 73 5.90 -0.92 5.15
C PHE A 73 5.00 -1.93 4.43
N GLY A 74 4.38 -1.57 3.31
CA GLY A 74 3.54 -2.47 2.52
C GLY A 74 4.29 -3.69 2.00
N ILE A 75 5.52 -3.50 1.50
CA ILE A 75 6.40 -4.61 1.08
C ILE A 75 6.74 -5.51 2.27
N GLY A 76 7.11 -4.92 3.41
CA GLY A 76 7.40 -5.66 4.64
C GLY A 76 6.19 -6.46 5.12
N TYR A 77 5.01 -5.83 5.14
CA TYR A 77 3.76 -6.46 5.54
C TYR A 77 3.42 -7.67 4.66
N LEU A 78 3.47 -7.52 3.33
CA LEU A 78 3.21 -8.61 2.39
C LEU A 78 4.27 -9.71 2.38
N THR A 79 5.47 -9.42 2.90
CA THR A 79 6.50 -10.44 3.15
C THR A 79 6.18 -11.26 4.41
N LEU A 80 5.62 -10.63 5.44
CA LEU A 80 5.37 -11.25 6.74
C LEU A 80 4.00 -11.97 6.81
N TYR A 81 2.97 -11.38 6.22
CA TYR A 81 1.58 -11.80 6.30
C TYR A 81 1.06 -12.30 4.94
N PRO A 82 -0.02 -13.12 4.93
CA PRO A 82 -0.67 -13.50 3.69
C PRO A 82 -1.28 -12.29 2.98
N GLY A 83 -1.18 -12.27 1.64
CA GLY A 83 -1.71 -11.18 0.82
C GLY A 83 -1.30 -11.23 -0.65
N LEU A 84 -0.23 -11.96 -0.98
CA LEU A 84 0.21 -12.22 -2.36
C LEU A 84 -0.31 -13.58 -2.82
N GLY A 85 -1.59 -13.65 -3.17
CA GLY A 85 -2.24 -14.90 -3.56
C GLY A 85 -2.25 -15.92 -2.42
N SER A 86 -1.70 -17.10 -2.68
CA SER A 86 -1.54 -18.25 -1.77
C SER A 86 -0.26 -18.18 -0.94
N TYR A 87 0.62 -17.19 -1.17
CA TYR A 87 1.78 -16.97 -0.33
C TYR A 87 1.35 -16.69 1.12
N ALA A 88 1.70 -17.60 2.03
CA ALA A 88 1.29 -17.53 3.43
C ALA A 88 2.03 -16.47 4.26
N GLY A 89 3.01 -15.79 3.69
CA GLY A 89 3.93 -14.93 4.44
C GLY A 89 4.95 -15.73 5.27
N LYS A 90 5.98 -15.05 5.75
CA LYS A 90 7.02 -15.68 6.60
C LYS A 90 6.54 -16.07 7.98
N LEU A 91 5.52 -15.39 8.51
CA LEU A 91 4.98 -15.68 9.85
C LEU A 91 3.97 -16.82 9.85
N GLY A 92 3.50 -17.26 8.67
CA GLY A 92 2.47 -18.30 8.56
C GLY A 92 1.13 -17.93 9.22
N TRP A 93 0.91 -16.65 9.50
CA TRP A 93 -0.26 -16.15 10.21
C TRP A 93 -1.55 -16.39 9.42
N LYS A 94 -2.61 -16.81 10.11
CA LYS A 94 -3.94 -17.00 9.54
C LYS A 94 -4.98 -16.52 10.54
N SER A 95 -5.97 -15.75 10.08
CA SER A 95 -7.06 -15.24 10.94
C SER A 95 -7.83 -16.36 11.65
N ALA A 96 -8.15 -17.45 10.93
CA ALA A 96 -8.82 -18.61 11.53
C ALA A 96 -7.97 -19.29 12.63
N GLY A 97 -6.64 -19.34 12.45
CA GLY A 97 -5.73 -19.90 13.46
C GLY A 97 -5.70 -19.03 14.71
N ALA A 98 -5.55 -17.71 14.53
CA ALA A 98 -5.59 -16.75 15.63
C ALA A 98 -6.91 -16.83 16.43
N TYR A 99 -8.04 -16.93 15.73
CA TYR A 99 -9.35 -17.09 16.37
C TYR A 99 -9.46 -18.40 17.17
N THR A 100 -8.98 -19.53 16.63
CA THR A 100 -9.01 -20.80 17.36
C THR A 100 -8.11 -20.80 18.60
N GLU A 101 -6.95 -20.12 18.53
CA GLU A 101 -6.07 -19.95 19.69
C GLU A 101 -6.69 -19.06 20.76
N GLU A 102 -7.35 -17.98 20.34
CA GLU A 102 -8.08 -17.08 21.24
C GLU A 102 -9.21 -17.81 21.97
N LEU A 103 -10.05 -18.56 21.25
CA LEU A 103 -11.10 -19.39 21.87
C LEU A 103 -10.54 -20.42 22.85
N LYS A 104 -9.44 -21.09 22.49
CA LYS A 104 -8.80 -22.06 23.37
C LYS A 104 -8.28 -21.41 24.65
N THR A 105 -7.71 -20.22 24.54
CA THR A 105 -7.22 -19.45 25.69
C THR A 105 -8.39 -19.02 26.58
N ALA A 106 -9.48 -18.55 25.98
CA ALA A 106 -10.68 -18.16 26.71
C ALA A 106 -11.35 -19.35 27.43
N GLU A 107 -11.44 -20.52 26.79
CA GLU A 107 -11.98 -21.73 27.43
C GLU A 107 -11.14 -22.18 28.64
N GLN A 108 -9.81 -22.02 28.57
CA GLN A 108 -8.93 -22.34 29.70
C GLN A 108 -9.11 -21.38 30.88
N GLU A 109 -9.43 -20.11 30.61
CA GLU A 109 -9.58 -19.07 31.63
C GLU A 109 -11.00 -18.98 32.21
N TYR A 110 -12.03 -19.17 31.36
CA TYR A 110 -13.43 -18.94 31.69
C TYR A 110 -14.32 -20.19 31.53
N GLY A 111 -13.72 -21.36 31.24
CA GLY A 111 -14.45 -22.62 31.10
C GLY A 111 -15.15 -23.05 32.40
N PRO A 112 -16.10 -24.00 32.31
CA PRO A 112 -16.79 -24.51 33.49
C PRO A 112 -15.81 -25.15 34.47
N LEU A 113 -16.01 -24.89 35.77
CA LEU A 113 -15.25 -25.47 36.89
C LEU A 113 -15.37 -26.99 36.96
#